data_AF-A0A8H3ZNQ0-F1
#
_entry.id   AF-A0A8H3ZNQ0-F1
#
_cell.length_a   1.000
_cell.length_b   1.000
_cell.length_c   1.000
_cell.angle_alpha   90.00
_cell.angle_beta   90.00
_cell.angle_gamma   90.00
#
_symmetry.space_group_name_H-M   'P 1'
#
loop_
_entity.id
_entity.type
_entity.pdbx_description
1 polymer ?
#
loop_
_entity_poly.entity_id
_entity_poly.type
_entity_poly.pdbx_seq_one_letter_code
_entity_poly.pdbx_strand_id
1 'polypeptide(L)'
;MTGCNSTPGPLNAAGDIVGYGILAAFFGSALVTIAAVLLAYYHDAIDDDLMTDLDHQFKIEIRSIVREAKEGVERLLRGLIKRVFRQVAELSTARSNTQHRGDLRKRRTACFNQFVLSLSDQQLVTGLALLLITVSSQNDLSGYEFSVAHSLAWFSSTTHLATLDVLRPTLKRQNRYILAIRVLGVLSILVLLTYTSYRVSSNMSESKLPASCTKRQVEVDIIMVYELAQTTLVLLVIWGGYICRLLDIWLNDEFDLWAWASRAQLEKYPEPRPLNLSQRRAKALANRRVTMGGFYYNRSFLSIMPMISFSFSYGV
;
A
#
# COMPACT_ATOMS: atom_id res chain seq x y z
N MET A 1 -19.36 -5.99 32.12
CA MET A 1 -19.44 -7.29 31.42
C MET A 1 -20.87 -7.79 31.51
N THR A 2 -21.73 -7.34 30.60
CA THR A 2 -23.16 -7.69 30.56
C THR A 2 -23.44 -8.09 29.12
N GLY A 3 -23.86 -9.33 28.84
CA GLY A 3 -24.24 -9.73 27.48
C GLY A 3 -23.72 -11.08 26.95
N CYS A 4 -22.93 -11.84 27.72
CA CYS A 4 -22.41 -13.14 27.25
C CYS A 4 -23.39 -14.32 27.42
N ASN A 5 -24.68 -14.04 27.63
CA ASN A 5 -25.72 -15.05 27.65
C ASN A 5 -26.32 -15.16 26.24
N SER A 6 -26.43 -16.39 25.75
CA SER A 6 -26.82 -16.80 24.40
C SER A 6 -28.28 -16.49 24.01
N THR A 7 -28.83 -15.33 24.37
CA THR A 7 -30.14 -14.90 23.88
C THR A 7 -29.97 -14.18 22.55
N PRO A 8 -30.49 -14.73 21.43
CA PRO A 8 -30.35 -14.17 20.10
C PRO A 8 -31.30 -12.98 19.96
N GLY A 9 -30.90 -11.82 20.48
CA GLY A 9 -31.47 -10.54 20.08
C GLY A 9 -30.77 -10.04 18.81
N PRO A 10 -31.46 -9.35 17.88
CA PRO A 10 -30.79 -8.70 16.77
C PRO A 10 -29.81 -7.66 17.32
N LEU A 11 -28.53 -7.82 16.99
CA LEU A 11 -27.49 -6.86 17.33
C LEU A 11 -27.78 -5.58 16.54
N ASN A 12 -28.19 -4.53 17.25
CA ASN A 12 -28.69 -3.30 16.63
C ASN A 12 -27.55 -2.45 15.99
N ALA A 13 -26.29 -2.78 16.28
CA ALA A 13 -25.10 -2.09 15.77
C ALA A 13 -24.68 -2.51 14.35
N ALA A 14 -25.30 -3.56 13.79
CA ALA A 14 -24.97 -4.15 12.49
C ALA A 14 -25.00 -3.16 11.32
N GLY A 15 -26.08 -2.36 11.26
CA GLY A 15 -26.37 -1.47 10.14
C GLY A 15 -25.47 -0.25 10.07
N ASP A 16 -24.96 0.21 11.21
CA ASP A 16 -24.19 1.45 11.30
C ASP A 16 -22.68 1.23 11.14
N ILE A 17 -22.21 -0.03 11.16
CA ILE A 17 -20.78 -0.38 11.07
C ILE A 17 -20.49 -1.22 9.82
N VAL A 18 -21.40 -2.15 9.49
CA VAL A 18 -21.29 -3.03 8.32
C VAL A 18 -22.40 -2.75 7.30
N GLY A 19 -23.05 -1.59 7.40
CA GLY A 19 -24.08 -1.17 6.45
C GLY A 19 -23.55 -1.09 5.02
N TYR A 20 -24.42 -1.43 4.07
CA TYR A 20 -24.09 -1.37 2.64
C TYR A 20 -23.54 0.01 2.21
N GLY A 21 -23.98 1.10 2.85
CA GLY A 21 -23.48 2.44 2.57
C GLY A 21 -22.00 2.63 2.94
N ILE A 22 -21.58 2.11 4.10
CA ILE A 22 -20.18 2.21 4.56
C ILE A 22 -19.30 1.32 3.70
N LEU A 23 -19.74 0.08 3.44
CA LEU A 23 -19.03 -0.83 2.55
C LEU A 23 -18.87 -0.23 1.14
N ALA A 24 -19.95 0.31 0.56
CA ALA A 24 -19.91 0.91 -0.77
C ALA A 24 -19.01 2.15 -0.82
N ALA A 25 -19.04 3.01 0.20
CA ALA A 25 -18.18 4.19 0.27
C ALA A 25 -16.70 3.79 0.39
N PHE A 26 -16.40 2.78 1.21
CA PHE A 26 -15.05 2.30 1.46
C PHE A 26 -14.45 1.55 0.28
N PHE A 27 -15.18 0.59 -0.31
CA PHE A 27 -14.74 -0.09 -1.53
C PHE A 27 -14.72 0.86 -2.73
N GLY A 28 -15.64 1.83 -2.78
CA GLY A 28 -15.65 2.87 -3.80
C GLY A 28 -14.40 3.74 -3.75
N SER A 29 -14.03 4.26 -2.57
CA SER A 29 -12.82 5.08 -2.41
C SER A 29 -11.54 4.27 -2.68
N ALA A 30 -11.49 3.01 -2.24
CA ALA A 30 -10.43 2.05 -2.54
C ALA A 30 -10.24 1.84 -4.04
N LEU A 31 -11.31 1.52 -4.76
CA LEU A 31 -11.27 1.28 -6.20
C LEU A 31 -10.88 2.55 -6.97
N VAL A 32 -11.41 3.71 -6.59
CA VAL A 32 -11.01 5.00 -7.17
C VAL A 32 -9.53 5.26 -6.94
N THR A 33 -9.00 4.94 -5.76
CA THR A 33 -7.57 5.07 -5.44
C THR A 33 -6.72 4.17 -6.32
N ILE A 34 -7.07 2.88 -6.42
CA ILE A 34 -6.35 1.92 -7.26
C ILE A 34 -6.43 2.34 -8.73
N ALA A 35 -7.61 2.69 -9.23
CA ALA A 35 -7.81 3.13 -10.60
C ALA A 35 -7.00 4.39 -10.92
N ALA A 36 -6.94 5.37 -10.01
CA ALA A 36 -6.14 6.57 -10.20
C ALA A 36 -4.64 6.27 -10.25
N VAL A 37 -4.14 5.36 -9.40
CA VAL A 37 -2.75 4.91 -9.44
C VAL A 37 -2.45 4.24 -10.78
N LEU A 38 -3.31 3.33 -11.25
CA LEU A 38 -3.17 2.69 -12.56
C LEU A 38 -3.20 3.70 -13.71
N LEU A 39 -4.10 4.70 -13.66
CA LEU A 39 -4.18 5.77 -14.64
C LEU A 39 -2.92 6.64 -14.65
N ALA A 40 -2.29 6.87 -13.50
CA ALA A 40 -1.03 7.62 -13.42
C ALA A 40 0.16 6.84 -13.97
N TYR A 41 0.20 5.54 -13.73
CA TYR A 41 1.12 4.62 -14.40
C TYR A 41 0.95 4.68 -15.92
N TYR A 42 -0.30 4.71 -16.39
CA TYR A 42 -0.62 4.81 -17.82
C TYR A 42 -0.22 6.16 -18.43
N HIS A 43 -0.51 7.28 -17.74
CA HIS A 43 -0.29 8.64 -18.25
C HIS A 43 1.12 9.20 -18.02
N ASP A 44 2.07 8.38 -17.58
CA ASP A 44 3.45 8.81 -17.30
C ASP A 44 3.49 9.95 -16.27
N ALA A 45 2.62 9.88 -15.26
CA ALA A 45 2.50 10.88 -14.21
C ALA A 45 3.33 10.52 -12.96
N ILE A 46 3.95 9.33 -12.91
CA ILE A 46 4.82 8.88 -11.82
C ILE A 46 6.28 9.17 -12.21
N ASP A 47 7.08 9.65 -11.26
CA ASP A 47 8.50 9.94 -11.49
C ASP A 47 9.29 8.66 -11.86
N ASP A 48 10.19 8.79 -12.82
CA ASP A 48 11.00 7.67 -13.34
C ASP A 48 11.89 7.05 -12.22
N ASP A 49 12.23 7.81 -11.17
CA ASP A 49 13.01 7.34 -10.01
C ASP A 49 12.25 6.40 -9.06
N LEU A 50 10.92 6.38 -9.13
CA LEU A 50 10.07 5.43 -8.38
C LEU A 50 9.79 4.15 -9.16
N MET A 51 10.15 4.13 -10.46
CA MET A 51 9.89 3.00 -11.33
C MET A 51 11.01 1.96 -11.21
N THR A 52 10.61 0.73 -10.95
CA THR A 52 11.48 -0.44 -10.99
C THR A 52 11.48 -1.05 -12.39
N ASP A 53 12.44 -1.95 -12.67
CA ASP A 53 12.50 -2.67 -13.96
C ASP A 53 11.16 -3.39 -14.27
N LEU A 54 10.46 -3.83 -13.22
CA LEU A 54 9.15 -4.49 -13.30
C LEU A 54 8.05 -3.51 -13.72
N ASP A 55 8.05 -2.29 -13.18
CA ASP A 55 7.15 -1.21 -13.60
C ASP A 55 7.36 -0.83 -15.07
N HIS A 56 8.63 -0.85 -15.52
CA HIS A 56 8.98 -0.57 -16.91
C HIS A 56 8.45 -1.64 -17.87
N GLN A 57 8.55 -2.92 -17.51
CA GLN A 57 8.00 -4.02 -18.29
C GLN A 57 6.47 -3.94 -18.36
N PHE A 58 5.81 -3.73 -17.21
CA PHE A 58 4.35 -3.58 -17.13
C PHE A 58 3.84 -2.40 -17.96
N LYS A 59 4.58 -1.28 -17.94
CA LYS A 59 4.28 -0.09 -18.76
C LYS A 59 4.41 -0.36 -20.26
N ILE A 60 5.37 -1.17 -20.69
CA ILE A 60 5.52 -1.56 -22.11
C ILE A 60 4.34 -2.44 -22.53
N GLU A 61 3.97 -3.40 -21.71
CA GLU A 61 2.92 -4.39 -21.99
C GLU A 61 1.51 -3.78 -22.00
N ILE A 62 1.17 -2.93 -21.02
CA ILE A 62 -0.10 -2.18 -21.07
C ILE A 62 -0.14 -1.25 -22.28
N ARG A 63 0.99 -0.59 -22.60
CA ARG A 63 1.04 0.32 -23.75
C ARG A 63 0.87 -0.43 -25.07
N SER A 64 1.34 -1.67 -25.21
CA SER A 64 1.09 -2.47 -26.41
C SER A 64 -0.39 -2.84 -26.54
N ILE A 65 -1.02 -3.31 -25.46
CA ILE A 65 -2.46 -3.66 -25.47
C ILE A 65 -3.34 -2.44 -25.81
N VAL A 66 -3.08 -1.30 -25.17
CA VAL A 66 -3.87 -0.09 -25.42
C VAL A 66 -3.58 0.50 -26.80
N ARG A 67 -2.34 0.40 -27.29
CA ARG A 67 -2.01 0.82 -28.65
C ARG A 67 -2.72 -0.06 -29.68
N GLU A 68 -2.83 -1.37 -29.44
CA GLU A 68 -3.61 -2.26 -30.30
C GLU A 68 -5.11 -1.91 -30.30
N ALA A 69 -5.68 -1.64 -29.12
CA ALA A 69 -7.07 -1.19 -29.00
C ALA A 69 -7.30 0.16 -29.71
N LYS A 70 -6.39 1.12 -29.50
CA LYS A 70 -6.43 2.43 -30.13
C LYS A 70 -6.23 2.36 -31.64
N GLU A 71 -5.35 1.47 -32.12
CA GLU A 71 -5.15 1.22 -33.54
C GLU A 71 -6.37 0.54 -34.20
N GLY A 72 -7.14 -0.25 -33.45
CA GLY A 72 -8.43 -0.80 -33.86
C GLY A 72 -9.50 0.28 -34.04
N VAL A 73 -9.62 1.18 -33.06
CA VAL A 73 -10.54 2.34 -33.11
C VAL A 73 -10.11 3.34 -34.19
N GLU A 74 -8.81 3.62 -34.32
CA GLU A 74 -8.27 4.47 -35.38
C GLU A 74 -8.42 3.85 -36.75
N ARG A 75 -8.36 2.51 -36.91
CA ARG A 75 -8.67 1.87 -38.21
C ARG A 75 -10.10 2.14 -38.65
N LEU A 76 -11.04 2.23 -37.70
CA LEU A 76 -12.43 2.61 -37.93
C LEU A 76 -12.60 4.09 -38.26
N LEU A 77 -11.90 4.99 -37.56
CA LEU A 77 -11.99 6.44 -37.74
C LEU A 77 -11.12 6.99 -38.89
N ARG A 78 -10.10 6.24 -39.34
CA ARG A 78 -9.17 6.64 -40.42
C ARG A 78 -9.87 6.84 -41.77
N GLY A 79 -11.05 6.26 -41.99
CA GLY A 79 -11.86 6.53 -43.18
C GLY A 79 -12.39 7.97 -43.26
N LEU A 80 -12.67 8.59 -42.11
CA LEU A 80 -13.31 9.91 -42.01
C LEU A 80 -12.28 11.06 -41.88
N ILE A 81 -11.19 10.84 -41.14
CA ILE A 81 -10.30 11.93 -40.70
C ILE A 81 -9.15 12.21 -41.69
N LYS A 82 -8.80 11.23 -42.54
CA LYS A 82 -7.65 11.32 -43.47
C LYS A 82 -7.74 12.45 -44.51
N ARG A 83 -8.96 12.92 -44.81
CA ARG A 83 -9.19 14.00 -45.79
C ARG A 83 -8.92 15.40 -45.22
N VAL A 84 -9.03 15.58 -43.90
CA VAL A 84 -8.94 16.90 -43.27
C VAL A 84 -7.52 17.19 -42.77
N PHE A 85 -6.81 16.17 -42.27
CA PHE A 85 -5.58 16.38 -41.52
C PHE A 85 -4.27 16.43 -42.35
N ARG A 86 -4.35 16.24 -43.67
CA ARG A 86 -3.15 16.17 -44.53
C ARG A 86 -2.49 17.53 -44.78
N GLN A 87 -3.14 18.64 -44.45
CA GLN A 87 -2.63 19.99 -44.74
C GLN A 87 -1.98 20.72 -43.55
N VAL A 88 -2.00 20.17 -42.34
CA VAL A 88 -1.58 20.91 -41.13
C VAL A 88 -0.33 20.33 -40.45
N ALA A 89 0.21 19.20 -40.93
CA ALA A 89 1.14 18.40 -40.13
C ALA A 89 2.64 18.74 -40.25
N GLU A 90 3.09 19.66 -41.12
CA GLU A 90 4.52 19.72 -41.48
C GLU A 90 5.34 20.94 -41.04
N LEU A 91 4.82 21.90 -40.26
CA LEU A 91 5.57 23.17 -40.06
C LEU A 91 5.83 23.69 -38.64
N SER A 92 5.64 22.94 -37.54
CA SER A 92 5.89 23.57 -36.21
C SER A 92 6.44 22.73 -35.05
N THR A 93 6.28 21.41 -34.98
CA THR A 93 6.19 20.78 -33.64
C THR A 93 7.32 19.82 -33.23
N ALA A 94 8.59 20.12 -33.53
CA ALA A 94 9.71 19.23 -33.14
C ALA A 94 10.56 19.74 -31.95
N ARG A 95 10.80 21.06 -31.79
CA ARG A 95 11.72 21.60 -30.77
C ARG A 95 11.04 22.32 -29.58
N SER A 96 9.85 22.89 -29.78
CA SER A 96 8.96 23.38 -28.70
C SER A 96 8.28 22.23 -27.93
N ASN A 97 8.09 21.10 -28.61
CA ASN A 97 7.25 20.01 -28.17
C ASN A 97 7.88 19.18 -27.03
N THR A 98 9.21 19.08 -26.95
CA THR A 98 9.91 18.35 -25.87
C THR A 98 9.87 19.11 -24.55
N GLN A 99 10.13 20.42 -24.55
CA GLN A 99 10.05 21.24 -23.34
C GLN A 99 8.61 21.38 -22.85
N HIS A 100 7.67 21.62 -23.78
CA HIS A 100 6.25 21.66 -23.47
C HIS A 100 5.72 20.32 -22.92
N ARG A 101 6.18 19.18 -23.46
CA ARG A 101 5.86 17.84 -22.91
C ARG A 101 6.43 17.63 -21.51
N GLY A 102 7.64 18.12 -21.24
CA GLY A 102 8.25 18.06 -19.90
C GLY A 102 7.44 18.84 -18.86
N ASP A 103 7.01 20.06 -19.22
CA ASP A 103 6.22 20.91 -18.32
C ASP A 103 4.80 20.35 -18.09
N LEU A 104 4.18 19.79 -19.12
CA LEU A 104 2.90 19.06 -18.98
C LEU A 104 3.05 17.83 -18.09
N ARG A 105 4.14 17.05 -18.24
CA ARG A 105 4.41 15.89 -17.39
C ARG A 105 4.52 16.30 -15.92
N LYS A 106 5.31 17.33 -15.62
CA LYS A 106 5.45 17.88 -14.26
C LYS A 106 4.12 18.31 -13.66
N ARG A 107 3.27 19.02 -14.42
CA ARG A 107 1.94 19.43 -13.97
C ARG A 107 1.03 18.24 -13.66
N ARG A 108 1.04 17.21 -14.52
CA ARG A 108 0.27 15.98 -14.28
C ARG A 108 0.76 15.24 -13.04
N THR A 109 2.08 15.09 -12.87
CA THR A 109 2.69 14.48 -11.68
C THR A 109 2.31 15.23 -10.41
N ALA A 110 2.38 16.56 -10.42
CA ALA A 110 2.00 17.37 -9.26
C ALA A 110 0.51 17.21 -8.90
N CYS A 111 -0.39 17.27 -9.90
CA CYS A 111 -1.82 17.09 -9.69
C CYS A 111 -2.13 15.68 -9.18
N PHE A 112 -1.50 14.67 -9.76
CA PHE A 112 -1.64 13.28 -9.34
C PHE A 112 -1.15 13.07 -7.90
N ASN A 113 0.03 13.57 -7.56
CA ASN A 113 0.56 13.47 -6.21
C ASN A 113 -0.37 14.15 -5.20
N GLN A 114 -0.94 15.32 -5.54
CA GLN A 114 -1.90 16.00 -4.68
C GLN A 114 -3.21 15.20 -4.53
N PHE A 115 -3.67 14.57 -5.60
CA PHE A 115 -4.85 13.71 -5.58
C PHE A 115 -4.63 12.46 -4.71
N VAL A 116 -3.52 11.74 -4.91
CA VAL A 116 -3.14 10.57 -4.09
C VAL A 116 -2.92 10.98 -2.64
N LEU A 117 -2.38 12.16 -2.38
CA LEU A 117 -2.22 12.70 -1.03
C LEU A 117 -3.57 12.85 -0.33
N SER A 118 -4.56 13.40 -1.03
CA SER A 118 -5.92 13.54 -0.49
C SER A 118 -6.56 12.18 -0.22
N LEU A 119 -6.38 11.20 -1.11
CA LEU A 119 -6.92 9.85 -0.92
C LEU A 119 -6.23 9.12 0.23
N SER A 120 -4.90 9.26 0.35
CA SER A 120 -4.12 8.72 1.47
C SER A 120 -4.64 9.25 2.80
N ASP A 121 -4.87 10.56 2.90
CA ASP A 121 -5.40 11.19 4.13
C ASP A 121 -6.82 10.70 4.44
N GLN A 122 -7.65 10.52 3.42
CA GLN A 122 -8.98 9.92 3.59
C GLN A 122 -8.87 8.50 4.13
N GLN A 123 -8.03 7.63 3.55
CA GLN A 123 -7.86 6.26 4.01
C GLN A 123 -7.30 6.16 5.44
N LEU A 124 -6.44 7.09 5.84
CA LEU A 124 -5.94 7.18 7.21
C LEU A 124 -7.08 7.50 8.19
N VAL A 125 -7.85 8.55 7.90
CA VAL A 125 -8.94 9.01 8.78
C VAL A 125 -10.08 7.98 8.83
N THR A 126 -10.48 7.42 7.69
CA THR A 126 -11.56 6.43 7.63
C THR A 126 -11.15 5.13 8.30
N GLY A 127 -9.92 4.65 8.07
CA GLY A 127 -9.39 3.45 8.72
C GLY A 127 -9.31 3.62 10.24
N LEU A 128 -8.86 4.77 10.72
CA LEU A 128 -8.81 5.09 12.15
C LEU A 128 -10.22 5.17 12.76
N ALA A 129 -11.15 5.86 12.10
CA ALA A 129 -12.53 5.97 12.57
C ALA A 129 -13.19 4.59 12.69
N LEU A 130 -13.00 3.73 11.69
CA LEU A 130 -13.54 2.38 11.70
C LEU A 130 -12.98 1.56 12.86
N LEU A 131 -11.67 1.62 13.12
CA LEU A 131 -11.05 0.93 14.25
C LEU A 131 -11.55 1.45 15.61
N LEU A 132 -11.68 2.77 15.77
CA LEU A 132 -12.20 3.38 16.99
C LEU A 132 -13.64 2.93 17.27
N ILE A 133 -14.49 2.97 16.25
CA ILE A 133 -15.89 2.53 16.35
C ILE A 133 -15.94 1.04 16.70
N THR A 134 -15.17 0.21 15.99
CA THR A 134 -15.11 -1.24 16.21
C THR A 134 -14.68 -1.60 17.64
N VAL A 135 -13.65 -0.94 18.16
CA VAL A 135 -13.16 -1.19 19.53
C VAL A 135 -14.11 -0.64 20.58
N SER A 136 -14.75 0.51 20.33
CA SER A 136 -15.74 1.09 21.27
C SER A 136 -17.01 0.25 21.37
N SER A 137 -17.45 -0.35 20.26
CA SER A 137 -18.70 -1.12 20.15
C SER A 137 -18.46 -2.64 20.22
N GLN A 138 -17.30 -3.09 20.68
CA GLN A 138 -16.92 -4.52 20.71
C GLN A 138 -17.86 -5.43 21.55
N ASN A 139 -18.65 -4.83 22.46
CA ASN A 139 -19.66 -5.56 23.25
C ASN A 139 -20.99 -5.72 22.52
N ASP A 140 -21.22 -4.92 21.47
CA ASP A 140 -22.47 -4.83 20.72
C ASP A 140 -22.33 -5.37 19.30
N LEU A 141 -21.09 -5.65 18.86
CA LEU A 141 -20.77 -6.26 17.58
C LEU A 141 -20.62 -7.77 17.71
N SER A 142 -21.22 -8.51 16.78
CA SER A 142 -20.94 -9.93 16.59
C SER A 142 -19.48 -10.15 16.20
N GLY A 143 -18.97 -11.36 16.43
CA GLY A 143 -17.65 -11.77 15.92
C GLY A 143 -17.51 -11.55 14.41
N TYR A 144 -18.57 -11.79 13.62
CA TYR A 144 -18.57 -11.55 12.17
C TYR A 144 -18.40 -10.06 11.83
N GLU A 145 -19.21 -9.18 12.42
CA GLU A 145 -19.14 -7.75 12.13
C GLU A 145 -17.81 -7.13 12.57
N PHE A 146 -17.29 -7.60 13.70
CA PHE A 146 -15.98 -7.22 14.18
C PHE A 146 -14.87 -7.62 13.19
N SER A 147 -14.93 -8.85 12.65
CA SER A 147 -13.98 -9.32 11.63
C SER A 147 -14.10 -8.54 10.32
N VAL A 148 -15.31 -8.24 9.84
CA VAL A 148 -15.50 -7.42 8.62
C VAL A 148 -14.91 -6.02 8.81
N ALA A 149 -15.23 -5.36 9.92
CA ALA A 149 -14.69 -4.03 10.21
C ALA A 149 -13.16 -4.05 10.35
N HIS A 150 -12.61 -5.11 10.94
CA HIS A 150 -11.17 -5.34 10.98
C HIS A 150 -10.56 -5.48 9.57
N SER A 151 -11.13 -6.31 8.69
CA SER A 151 -10.65 -6.50 7.32
C SER A 151 -10.67 -5.21 6.49
N LEU A 152 -11.68 -4.35 6.68
CA LEU A 152 -11.73 -3.04 6.03
C LEU A 152 -10.64 -2.11 6.55
N ALA A 153 -10.45 -2.02 7.87
CA ALA A 153 -9.38 -1.20 8.45
C ALA A 153 -8.00 -1.68 8.02
N TRP A 154 -7.82 -3.00 7.93
CA TRP A 154 -6.63 -3.64 7.39
C TRP A 154 -6.38 -3.27 5.92
N PHE A 155 -7.41 -3.36 5.07
CA PHE A 155 -7.36 -2.90 3.68
C PHE A 155 -6.97 -1.41 3.59
N SER A 156 -7.55 -0.57 4.45
CA SER A 156 -7.22 0.87 4.50
C SER A 156 -5.74 1.09 4.78
N SER A 157 -5.23 0.38 5.78
CA SER A 157 -3.85 0.52 6.28
C SER A 157 -2.84 0.07 5.23
N THR A 158 -3.09 -1.07 4.60
CA THR A 158 -2.23 -1.59 3.52
C THR A 158 -2.25 -0.69 2.27
N THR A 159 -3.43 -0.17 1.90
CA THR A 159 -3.56 0.81 0.81
C THR A 159 -2.82 2.10 1.14
N HIS A 160 -3.02 2.65 2.34
CA HIS A 160 -2.30 3.84 2.81
C HIS A 160 -0.79 3.61 2.78
N LEU A 161 -0.29 2.46 3.26
CA LEU A 161 1.13 2.12 3.21
C LEU A 161 1.69 2.18 1.79
N ALA A 162 0.95 1.66 0.80
CA ALA A 162 1.34 1.71 -0.60
C ALA A 162 1.38 3.14 -1.17
N THR A 163 0.47 4.03 -0.71
CA THR A 163 0.49 5.44 -1.14
C THR A 163 1.71 6.21 -0.64
N LEU A 164 2.32 5.80 0.49
CA LEU A 164 3.49 6.48 1.05
C LEU A 164 4.70 6.42 0.12
N ASP A 165 4.86 5.36 -0.67
CA ASP A 165 5.97 5.25 -1.62
C ASP A 165 5.82 6.27 -2.75
N VAL A 166 4.61 6.37 -3.32
CA VAL A 166 4.28 7.35 -4.36
C VAL A 166 4.43 8.78 -3.85
N LEU A 167 4.00 9.03 -2.62
CA LEU A 167 3.99 10.36 -2.01
C LEU A 167 5.31 10.76 -1.39
N ARG A 168 6.28 9.85 -1.25
CA ARG A 168 7.57 10.07 -0.59
C ARG A 168 8.26 11.39 -0.99
N PRO A 169 8.43 11.75 -2.28
CA PRO A 169 9.09 13.00 -2.65
C PRO A 169 8.31 14.25 -2.21
N THR A 170 6.97 14.16 -2.22
CA THR A 170 6.08 15.24 -1.78
C THR A 170 6.11 15.39 -0.26
N LEU A 171 6.07 14.28 0.48
CA LEU A 171 6.09 14.26 1.95
C LEU A 171 7.44 14.74 2.53
N LYS A 172 8.57 14.42 1.88
CA LYS A 172 9.90 14.93 2.29
C LYS A 172 10.01 16.45 2.26
N ARG A 173 9.26 17.11 1.36
CA ARG A 173 9.21 18.57 1.23
C ARG A 173 8.14 19.22 2.10
N GLN A 174 7.27 18.43 2.72
CA GLN A 174 6.13 18.92 3.49
C GLN A 174 6.55 19.45 4.87
N ASN A 175 5.70 20.31 5.45
CA ASN A 175 5.89 20.81 6.80
C ASN A 175 5.92 19.68 7.85
N ARG A 176 6.93 19.69 8.72
CA ARG A 176 7.17 18.69 9.76
C ARG A 176 6.01 18.54 10.73
N TYR A 177 5.27 19.62 11.03
CA TYR A 177 4.09 19.54 11.90
C TYR A 177 2.97 18.68 11.30
N ILE A 178 2.69 18.84 10.01
CA ILE A 178 1.65 18.05 9.33
C ILE A 178 2.11 16.59 9.22
N LEU A 179 3.39 16.37 8.94
CA LEU A 179 3.98 15.02 8.94
C LEU A 179 3.86 14.34 10.33
N ALA A 180 4.10 15.08 11.42
CA ALA A 180 3.97 14.54 12.77
C ALA A 180 2.53 14.12 13.11
N ILE A 181 1.53 14.90 12.69
CA ILE A 181 0.10 14.54 12.83
C ILE A 181 -0.21 13.25 12.07
N ARG A 182 0.31 13.11 10.83
CA ARG A 182 0.15 11.88 10.04
C ARG A 182 0.81 10.69 10.72
N VAL A 183 2.02 10.85 11.24
CA VAL A 183 2.74 9.81 11.99
C VAL A 183 1.93 9.39 13.22
N LEU A 184 1.38 10.35 13.97
CA LEU A 184 0.50 10.06 15.10
C LEU A 184 -0.71 9.23 14.67
N GLY A 185 -1.39 9.63 13.58
CA GLY A 185 -2.52 8.87 13.03
C GLY A 185 -2.14 7.44 12.61
N VAL A 186 -1.00 7.27 11.95
CA VAL A 186 -0.46 5.95 11.57
C VAL A 186 -0.17 5.10 12.81
N LEU A 187 0.47 5.68 13.83
CA LEU A 187 0.75 4.96 15.09
C LEU A 187 -0.54 4.53 15.79
N SER A 188 -1.56 5.39 15.83
CA SER A 188 -2.88 5.04 16.38
C SER A 188 -3.51 3.87 15.63
N ILE A 189 -3.48 3.88 14.28
CA ILE A 189 -3.97 2.77 13.47
C ILE A 189 -3.19 1.49 13.76
N LEU A 190 -1.86 1.53 13.79
CA LEU A 190 -1.04 0.34 14.03
C LEU A 190 -1.33 -0.32 15.37
N VAL A 191 -1.51 0.48 16.44
CA VAL A 191 -1.87 -0.03 17.76
C VAL A 191 -3.26 -0.66 17.77
N LEU A 192 -4.27 0.03 17.22
CA LEU A 192 -5.64 -0.47 17.18
C LEU A 192 -5.81 -1.68 16.23
N LEU A 193 -5.08 -1.69 15.11
CA LEU A 193 -5.06 -2.80 14.16
C LEU A 193 -4.43 -4.04 14.80
N THR A 194 -3.32 -3.87 15.54
CA THR A 194 -2.70 -4.95 16.32
C THR A 194 -3.69 -5.54 17.33
N TYR A 195 -4.39 -4.68 18.09
CA TYR A 195 -5.41 -5.13 19.03
C TYR A 195 -6.54 -5.91 18.36
N THR A 196 -7.13 -5.36 17.29
CA THR A 196 -8.25 -5.98 16.59
C THR A 196 -7.83 -7.29 15.89
N SER A 197 -6.63 -7.37 15.32
CA SER A 197 -6.08 -8.61 14.74
C SER A 197 -6.00 -9.76 15.75
N TYR A 198 -5.44 -9.50 16.95
CA TYR A 198 -5.40 -10.54 17.99
C TYR A 198 -6.79 -10.96 18.44
N ARG A 199 -7.75 -10.03 18.49
CA ARG A 199 -9.14 -10.35 18.83
C ARG A 199 -9.81 -11.20 17.76
N VAL A 200 -9.65 -10.87 16.48
CA VAL A 200 -10.17 -11.66 15.37
C VAL A 200 -9.58 -13.07 15.36
N SER A 201 -8.26 -13.19 15.49
CA SER A 201 -7.57 -14.50 15.55
C SER A 201 -8.07 -15.35 16.73
N SER A 202 -8.45 -14.74 17.86
CA SER A 202 -9.04 -15.47 18.99
C SER A 202 -10.52 -15.82 18.86
N ASN A 203 -11.25 -15.23 17.89
CA ASN A 203 -12.72 -15.27 17.79
C ASN A 203 -13.28 -16.25 16.75
N MET A 204 -12.44 -17.07 16.09
CA MET A 204 -12.83 -17.87 14.92
C MET A 204 -13.96 -18.89 15.11
N SER A 205 -14.34 -19.25 16.34
CA SER A 205 -15.36 -20.28 16.58
C SER A 205 -16.77 -19.75 16.89
N GLU A 206 -16.97 -18.47 17.21
CA GLU A 206 -18.26 -17.99 17.74
C GLU A 206 -18.79 -16.75 16.98
N SER A 207 -19.35 -16.97 15.79
CA SER A 207 -19.92 -15.90 14.95
C SER A 207 -21.15 -15.21 15.52
N LYS A 208 -21.83 -15.81 16.50
CA LYS A 208 -23.12 -15.33 17.06
C LYS A 208 -23.00 -14.60 18.39
N LEU A 209 -21.84 -14.63 19.04
CA LEU A 209 -21.63 -13.98 20.33
C LEU A 209 -20.92 -12.64 20.14
N PRO A 210 -21.11 -11.67 21.05
CA PRO A 210 -20.37 -10.42 21.01
C PRO A 210 -18.86 -10.67 21.06
N ALA A 211 -18.08 -9.87 20.33
CA ALA A 211 -16.63 -10.05 20.24
C ALA A 211 -15.93 -10.02 21.62
N SER A 212 -16.52 -9.35 22.62
CA SER A 212 -16.07 -9.32 24.03
C SER A 212 -16.30 -10.58 24.85
N CYS A 213 -17.19 -11.46 24.39
CA CYS A 213 -17.65 -12.61 25.14
C CYS A 213 -16.87 -13.90 24.88
N THR A 214 -16.00 -13.90 23.88
CA THR A 214 -15.14 -15.03 23.56
C THR A 214 -14.21 -15.31 24.73
N LYS A 215 -14.61 -16.26 25.58
CA LYS A 215 -13.73 -16.78 26.62
C LYS A 215 -12.70 -17.65 25.93
N ARG A 216 -11.44 -17.35 26.23
CA ARG A 216 -10.28 -18.18 25.91
C ARG A 216 -10.45 -19.53 26.62
N GLN A 217 -11.17 -20.49 26.04
CA GLN A 217 -11.00 -21.89 26.42
C GLN A 217 -9.62 -22.29 25.87
N VAL A 218 -8.63 -22.19 26.75
CA VAL A 218 -7.22 -22.51 26.48
C VAL A 218 -7.08 -24.02 26.42
N GLU A 219 -7.60 -24.65 25.37
CA GLU A 219 -6.91 -25.82 24.83
C GLU A 219 -5.97 -25.29 23.76
N VAL A 220 -4.66 -25.42 24.03
CA VAL A 220 -3.65 -25.01 23.08
C VAL A 220 -3.64 -26.01 21.94
N ASP A 221 -4.44 -25.75 20.92
CA ASP A 221 -4.43 -26.50 19.68
C ASP A 221 -3.32 -25.97 18.73
N ILE A 222 -2.76 -26.85 17.91
CA ILE A 222 -1.78 -26.54 16.87
C ILE A 222 -2.32 -25.47 15.94
N ILE A 223 -3.63 -25.50 15.65
CA ILE A 223 -4.32 -24.53 14.80
C ILE A 223 -4.19 -23.11 15.39
N MET A 224 -4.47 -22.95 16.69
CA MET A 224 -4.36 -21.64 17.36
C MET A 224 -2.93 -21.08 17.32
N VAL A 225 -1.91 -21.95 17.47
CA VAL A 225 -0.50 -21.53 17.40
C VAL A 225 -0.14 -21.07 15.99
N TYR A 226 -0.57 -21.79 14.96
CA TYR A 226 -0.35 -21.40 13.57
C TYR A 226 -1.01 -20.07 13.23
N GLU A 227 -2.27 -19.87 13.62
CA GLU A 227 -3.01 -18.62 13.38
C GLU A 227 -2.38 -17.42 14.09
N LEU A 228 -1.94 -17.61 15.34
CA LEU A 228 -1.25 -16.56 16.10
C LEU A 228 0.11 -16.23 15.48
N ALA A 229 0.87 -17.24 15.06
CA ALA A 229 2.15 -17.04 14.40
C ALA A 229 1.99 -16.31 13.06
N GLN A 230 0.98 -16.68 12.27
CA GLN A 230 0.62 -16.02 11.01
C GLN A 230 0.23 -14.57 11.26
N THR A 231 -0.72 -14.31 12.16
CA THR A 231 -1.16 -12.96 12.53
C THR A 231 0.02 -12.09 12.98
N THR A 232 0.89 -12.65 13.83
CA THR A 232 2.10 -11.96 14.31
C THR A 232 3.05 -11.63 13.16
N LEU A 233 3.31 -12.59 12.26
CA LEU A 233 4.17 -12.39 11.11
C LEU A 233 3.66 -11.25 10.22
N VAL A 234 2.36 -11.25 9.90
CA VAL A 234 1.80 -10.23 9.03
C VAL A 234 1.79 -8.85 9.71
N LEU A 235 1.52 -8.78 11.02
CA LEU A 235 1.66 -7.54 11.78
C LEU A 235 3.10 -7.01 11.77
N LEU A 236 4.11 -7.87 11.96
CA LEU A 236 5.52 -7.48 11.88
C LEU A 236 5.88 -6.92 10.50
N VAL A 237 5.35 -7.52 9.45
CA VAL A 237 5.52 -7.09 8.05
C VAL A 237 4.90 -5.70 7.84
N ILE A 238 3.70 -5.43 8.37
CA ILE A 238 3.06 -4.11 8.30
C ILE A 238 3.82 -3.06 9.15
N TRP A 239 4.12 -3.38 10.41
CA TRP A 239 4.87 -2.49 11.31
C TRP A 239 6.22 -2.12 10.72
N GLY A 240 7.01 -3.10 10.27
CA GLY A 240 8.29 -2.87 9.61
C GLY A 240 8.13 -2.04 8.33
N GLY A 241 7.10 -2.33 7.54
CA GLY A 241 6.77 -1.57 6.34
C GLY A 241 6.53 -0.08 6.61
N TYR A 242 5.77 0.25 7.66
CA TYR A 242 5.52 1.64 8.07
C TYR A 242 6.77 2.29 8.67
N ILE A 243 7.46 1.60 9.58
CA ILE A 243 8.66 2.12 10.24
C ILE A 243 9.72 2.50 9.19
N CYS A 244 10.02 1.60 8.24
CA CYS A 244 11.03 1.87 7.21
C CYS A 244 10.69 3.11 6.35
N ARG A 245 9.44 3.23 5.88
CA ARG A 245 8.99 4.39 5.09
C ARG A 245 8.99 5.68 5.88
N LEU A 246 8.51 5.63 7.12
CA LEU A 246 8.46 6.81 7.97
C LEU A 246 9.87 7.28 8.35
N LEU A 247 10.79 6.37 8.70
CA LEU A 247 12.18 6.71 8.97
C LEU A 247 12.85 7.34 7.76
N ASP A 248 12.65 6.77 6.57
CA ASP A 248 13.21 7.34 5.34
C ASP A 248 12.67 8.74 5.02
N ILE A 249 11.37 8.98 5.22
CA ILE A 249 10.77 10.31 5.04
C ILE A 249 11.29 11.27 6.12
N TRP A 250 11.44 10.82 7.36
CA TRP A 250 11.75 11.69 8.49
C TRP A 250 13.22 12.07 8.56
N LEU A 251 14.13 11.10 8.38
CA LEU A 251 15.58 11.31 8.40
C LEU A 251 16.09 12.05 7.16
N ASN A 252 15.26 12.15 6.11
CA ASN A 252 15.62 12.76 4.82
C ASN A 252 16.85 12.13 4.14
N ASP A 253 17.35 11.03 4.70
CA ASP A 253 18.48 10.24 4.25
C ASP A 253 17.94 8.91 3.69
N GLU A 254 18.64 8.30 2.74
CA GLU A 254 18.22 7.00 2.21
C GLU A 254 18.46 5.92 3.27
N PHE A 255 17.46 5.69 4.11
CA PHE A 255 17.50 4.59 5.08
C PHE A 255 17.18 3.29 4.36
N ASP A 256 18.23 2.56 3.97
CA ASP A 256 18.15 1.17 3.54
C ASP A 256 18.56 0.28 4.72
N LEU A 257 17.57 -0.41 5.31
CA LEU A 257 17.74 -1.29 6.47
C LEU A 257 18.77 -2.39 6.19
N TRP A 258 18.79 -2.92 4.96
CA TRP A 258 19.72 -3.97 4.56
C TRP A 258 21.11 -3.40 4.34
N ALA A 259 21.23 -2.21 3.74
CA ALA A 259 22.51 -1.52 3.65
C ALA A 259 23.06 -1.15 5.03
N TRP A 260 22.20 -0.73 5.97
CA TRP A 260 22.58 -0.46 7.36
C TRP A 260 23.06 -1.74 8.08
N ALA A 261 22.29 -2.83 8.01
CA ALA A 261 22.68 -4.11 8.59
C ALA A 261 23.98 -4.66 7.98
N SER A 262 24.16 -4.50 6.66
CA SER A 262 25.38 -4.88 5.95
C SER A 262 26.58 -4.01 6.36
N ARG A 263 26.37 -2.70 6.57
CA ARG A 263 27.41 -1.79 7.07
C ARG A 263 27.81 -2.13 8.51
N ALA A 264 26.85 -2.45 9.38
CA ALA A 264 27.12 -2.88 10.75
C ALA A 264 27.91 -4.20 10.80
N GLN A 265 27.68 -5.12 9.86
CA GLN A 265 28.53 -6.31 9.72
C GLN A 265 29.94 -5.97 9.22
N LEU A 266 30.09 -5.04 8.27
CA LEU A 266 31.39 -4.61 7.76
C LEU A 266 32.21 -3.86 8.81
N GLU A 267 31.57 -3.11 9.70
CA GLU A 267 32.24 -2.41 10.81
C GLU A 267 32.81 -3.38 11.86
N LYS A 268 32.20 -4.57 12.00
CA LYS A 268 32.68 -5.63 12.90
C LYS A 268 33.87 -6.43 12.32
N TYR A 269 34.14 -6.32 11.02
CA TYR A 269 35.23 -6.99 10.34
C TYR A 269 35.97 -6.01 9.40
N PRO A 270 36.93 -5.22 9.91
CA PRO A 270 37.68 -4.29 9.08
C PRO A 270 38.36 -5.03 7.92
N GLU A 271 38.13 -4.54 6.70
CA GLU A 271 38.61 -5.20 5.48
C GLU A 271 40.14 -5.38 5.49
N PRO A 272 40.65 -6.59 5.18
CA PRO A 272 42.07 -6.76 4.90
C PRO A 272 42.38 -6.37 3.44
N ARG A 273 43.29 -5.38 3.28
CA ARG A 273 43.98 -4.93 2.05
C ARG A 273 43.08 -4.50 0.86
N PRO A 274 43.53 -3.52 0.05
CA PRO A 274 42.73 -3.01 -1.07
C PRO A 274 42.49 -4.09 -2.12
N LEU A 275 41.22 -4.49 -2.29
CA LEU A 275 40.80 -5.40 -3.34
C LEU A 275 41.02 -4.80 -4.74
N ASN A 276 41.49 -5.65 -5.65
CA ASN A 276 41.65 -5.31 -7.06
C ASN A 276 40.29 -5.10 -7.76
N LEU A 277 40.30 -4.44 -8.93
CA LEU A 277 39.07 -4.03 -9.63
C LEU A 277 38.15 -5.20 -10.00
N SER A 278 38.71 -6.38 -10.28
CA SER A 278 37.95 -7.60 -10.59
C SER A 278 37.27 -8.17 -9.34
N GLN A 279 37.95 -8.18 -8.19
CA GLN A 279 37.34 -8.57 -6.92
C GLN A 279 36.30 -7.56 -6.45
N ARG A 280 36.49 -6.25 -6.69
CA ARG A 280 35.44 -5.24 -6.45
C ARG A 280 34.20 -5.50 -7.28
N ARG A 281 34.35 -5.89 -8.56
CA ARG A 281 33.22 -6.29 -9.42
C ARG A 281 32.56 -7.57 -8.94
N ALA A 282 33.33 -8.58 -8.55
CA ALA A 282 32.80 -9.83 -8.01
C ALA A 282 32.08 -9.63 -6.68
N LYS A 283 32.61 -8.77 -5.79
CA LYS A 283 31.97 -8.40 -4.52
C LYS A 283 30.73 -7.55 -4.77
N ALA A 284 30.73 -6.63 -5.73
CA ALA A 284 29.53 -5.89 -6.13
C ALA A 284 28.44 -6.81 -6.70
N LEU A 285 28.82 -7.82 -7.51
CA LEU A 285 27.89 -8.83 -8.04
C LEU A 285 27.40 -9.79 -6.96
N ALA A 286 28.25 -10.17 -6.00
CA ALA A 286 27.88 -10.98 -4.86
C ALA A 286 26.98 -10.22 -3.89
N ASN A 287 27.25 -8.93 -3.65
CA ASN A 287 26.38 -8.06 -2.86
C ASN A 287 25.04 -7.85 -3.55
N ARG A 288 25.02 -7.78 -4.90
CA ARG A 288 23.82 -7.77 -5.76
C ARG A 288 23.05 -9.10 -5.74
N ARG A 289 23.71 -10.23 -5.42
CA ARG A 289 23.05 -11.55 -5.25
C ARG A 289 22.58 -11.80 -3.82
N VAL A 290 23.30 -11.34 -2.79
CA VAL A 290 22.86 -11.43 -1.39
C VAL A 290 21.65 -10.52 -1.15
N THR A 291 21.56 -9.38 -1.85
CA THR A 291 20.33 -8.56 -1.91
C THR A 291 19.17 -9.23 -2.65
N MET A 292 19.37 -10.32 -3.41
CA MET A 292 18.27 -11.08 -4.04
C MET A 292 17.62 -12.12 -3.12
N GLY A 293 18.21 -12.42 -1.94
CA GLY A 293 17.69 -13.46 -1.03
C GLY A 293 16.73 -12.98 0.05
N GLY A 294 16.68 -11.66 0.31
CA GLY A 294 15.69 -11.05 1.20
C GLY A 294 14.51 -10.52 0.40
N PHE A 295 13.29 -10.62 0.94
CA PHE A 295 12.08 -9.98 0.43
C PHE A 295 12.44 -8.60 -0.16
N TYR A 296 12.43 -8.51 -1.49
CA TYR A 296 12.91 -7.34 -2.22
C TYR A 296 11.99 -6.17 -1.87
N TYR A 297 12.44 -5.30 -0.97
CA TYR A 297 11.77 -4.04 -0.68
C TYR A 297 12.11 -3.08 -1.81
N ASN A 298 11.60 -3.37 -3.01
CA ASN A 298 11.65 -2.40 -4.09
C ASN A 298 10.64 -1.31 -3.75
N ARG A 299 11.07 -0.06 -3.85
CA ARG A 299 10.28 1.12 -3.45
C ARG A 299 9.13 1.45 -4.42
N SER A 300 8.66 0.44 -5.16
CA SER A 300 7.57 0.56 -6.12
C SER A 300 6.26 0.05 -5.53
N PHE A 301 5.17 0.71 -5.91
CA PHE A 301 3.80 0.31 -5.61
C PHE A 301 3.51 -1.13 -6.06
N LEU A 302 4.00 -1.55 -7.23
CA LEU A 302 3.74 -2.90 -7.77
C LEU A 302 4.48 -4.00 -7.01
N SER A 303 5.66 -3.72 -6.47
CA SER A 303 6.38 -4.69 -5.62
C SER A 303 5.71 -4.94 -4.26
N ILE A 304 4.77 -4.07 -3.86
CA ILE A 304 4.02 -4.20 -2.61
C ILE A 304 2.70 -4.94 -2.82
N MET A 305 2.21 -5.02 -4.05
CA MET A 305 0.99 -5.78 -4.37
C MET A 305 1.06 -7.26 -3.93
N PRO A 306 2.17 -7.99 -4.09
CA PRO A 306 2.31 -9.34 -3.54
C PRO A 306 2.26 -9.37 -2.00
N MET A 307 2.81 -8.36 -1.32
CA MET A 307 2.76 -8.23 0.14
C MET A 307 1.32 -7.95 0.61
N ILE A 308 0.58 -7.11 -0.12
CA ILE A 308 -0.85 -6.86 0.12
C ILE A 308 -1.64 -8.16 -0.11
N SER A 309 -1.41 -8.86 -1.22
CA SER A 309 -2.07 -10.13 -1.54
C SER A 309 -1.76 -11.22 -0.51
N PHE A 310 -0.51 -11.31 -0.04
CA PHE A 310 -0.11 -12.20 1.05
C PHE A 310 -0.85 -11.81 2.34
N SER A 311 -0.85 -10.53 2.71
CA SER A 311 -1.60 -10.02 3.84
C SER A 311 -3.12 -10.27 3.73
N PHE A 312 -3.68 -10.35 2.53
CA PHE A 312 -5.09 -10.70 2.30
C PHE A 312 -5.37 -12.20 2.37
N SER A 313 -4.43 -13.01 1.90
CA SER A 313 -4.57 -14.47 1.89
C SER A 313 -4.38 -15.09 3.27
N TYR A 314 -3.74 -14.35 4.18
CA TYR A 314 -3.33 -14.84 5.49
C TYR A 314 -3.75 -13.91 6.66
N GLY A 315 -4.39 -12.77 6.40
CA GLY A 315 -4.80 -11.79 7.42
C GLY A 315 -6.31 -11.68 7.63
N VAL A 316 -7.10 -12.52 6.95
CA VAL A 316 -8.57 -12.58 7.06
C VAL A 316 -9.01 -14.03 7.22
#